data_AF-A0A6N7FEQ5-F1
#
_entry.id   AF-A0A6N7FEQ5-F1
#
_cell.length_a   1.000
_cell.length_b   1.000
_cell.length_c   1.000
_cell.angle_alpha   90.00
_cell.angle_beta   90.00
_cell.angle_gamma   90.00
#
_symmetry.space_group_name_H-M   'P 1'
#
loop_
_entity.id
_entity.type
_entity.pdbx_description
1 polymer ?
#
loop_
_entity_poly.entity_id
_entity_poly.type
_entity_poly.pdbx_seq_one_letter_code
_entity_poly.pdbx_strand_id
1 'polypeptide(L)'
;GTGEVMVGIVPTIQPELSGDFGRLMQWADDIRRLGVRANADTPDDCRTAREFGAEGVGLCRTEHMFFDSDRIIAMRQMIVGADEPARRSALEKILPMQRSDFVEIFRIMKGLPVTIRLLDPPLHEFLPKGEAEIAEVAAAAGISADKVRQRALQLEEANPMLGHRGCRLAIS
;
A
#
# COMPACT_ATOMS: atom_id res chain seq x y z
N GLY A 1 -7.48 3.16 22.89
CA GLY A 1 -7.80 4.60 23.05
C GLY A 1 -8.96 4.74 24.01
N THR A 2 -9.14 5.90 24.64
CA THR A 2 -10.22 6.19 25.60
C THR A 2 -11.62 6.21 24.98
N GLY A 3 -11.72 6.26 23.64
CA GLY A 3 -13.01 6.23 22.92
C GLY A 3 -13.77 7.56 22.95
N GLU A 4 -13.11 8.64 23.37
CA GLU A 4 -13.71 9.96 23.49
C GLU A 4 -13.87 10.64 22.12
N VAL A 5 -15.00 11.33 21.93
CA VAL A 5 -15.30 12.15 20.75
C VAL A 5 -15.31 13.61 21.18
N MET A 6 -14.36 14.40 20.67
CA MET A 6 -14.17 15.80 21.05
C MET A 6 -14.70 16.73 19.96
N VAL A 7 -15.36 17.83 20.36
CA VAL A 7 -15.91 18.82 19.43
C VAL A 7 -14.81 19.78 18.98
N GLY A 8 -14.66 19.96 17.67
CA GLY A 8 -13.70 20.89 17.06
C GLY A 8 -12.32 20.28 16.84
N ILE A 9 -11.34 21.14 16.50
CA ILE A 9 -9.94 20.72 16.28
C ILE A 9 -9.21 20.79 17.61
N VAL A 10 -8.79 19.63 18.11
CA VAL A 10 -7.95 19.53 19.31
C VAL A 10 -6.49 19.70 18.89
N PRO A 11 -5.74 20.66 19.47
CA PRO A 11 -4.32 20.82 19.19
C PRO A 11 -3.54 19.53 19.51
N THR A 12 -2.69 19.11 18.59
CA THR A 12 -1.82 17.95 18.76
C THR A 12 -0.38 18.42 18.94
N ILE A 13 0.43 17.62 19.65
CA ILE A 13 1.86 17.84 19.80
C ILE A 13 2.61 16.72 19.08
N GLN A 14 3.67 17.06 18.36
CA GLN A 14 4.55 16.07 17.80
C GLN A 14 5.45 15.53 18.91
N PRO A 15 5.48 14.21 19.16
CA PRO A 15 6.34 13.65 20.19
C PRO A 15 7.81 13.74 19.76
N GLU A 16 8.66 14.25 20.64
CA GLU A 16 10.10 14.35 20.42
C GLU A 16 10.87 13.26 21.19
N LEU A 17 11.86 12.65 20.56
CA LEU A 17 12.84 11.76 21.19
C LEU A 17 13.94 12.57 21.89
N SER A 18 13.57 13.37 22.89
CA SER A 18 14.49 14.26 23.59
C SER A 18 14.49 14.07 25.11
N GLY A 19 15.52 14.63 25.77
CA GLY A 19 15.67 14.60 27.23
C GLY A 19 15.77 13.20 27.83
N ASP A 20 15.06 12.98 28.93
CA ASP A 20 15.08 11.72 29.69
C ASP A 20 14.58 10.54 28.87
N PHE A 21 13.63 10.76 27.95
CA PHE A 21 13.09 9.71 27.10
C PHE A 21 14.16 9.17 26.13
N GLY A 22 14.92 10.06 25.48
CA GLY A 22 16.02 9.65 24.61
C GLY A 22 17.10 8.85 25.35
N ARG A 23 17.42 9.24 26.59
CA ARG A 23 18.39 8.50 27.42
C ARG A 23 17.88 7.11 27.81
N LEU A 24 16.60 6.99 28.14
CA LEU A 24 15.96 5.70 28.40
C LEU A 24 15.97 4.80 27.15
N MET A 25 15.68 5.35 25.98
CA MET A 25 15.72 4.60 24.72
C MET A 25 17.12 4.08 24.40
N GLN A 26 18.17 4.86 24.65
CA GLN A 26 19.56 4.39 24.50
C GLN A 26 19.86 3.18 25.41
N TRP A 27 19.46 3.22 26.68
CA TRP A 27 19.63 2.07 27.56
C TRP A 27 18.81 0.85 27.11
N ALA A 28 17.61 1.08 26.58
CA ALA A 28 16.80 0.02 26.01
C ALA A 28 17.48 -0.61 24.78
N ASP A 29 18.08 0.20 23.91
CA ASP A 29 18.83 -0.23 22.73
C ASP A 29 20.08 -1.02 23.09
N ASP A 30 20.79 -0.65 24.16
CA ASP A 30 22.01 -1.35 24.61
C ASP A 30 21.71 -2.77 25.16
N ILE A 31 20.54 -2.96 25.76
CA ILE A 31 20.17 -4.22 26.45
C ILE A 31 19.38 -5.15 25.53
N ARG A 32 18.61 -4.61 24.57
CA ARG A 32 17.71 -5.43 23.76
C ARG A 32 18.48 -6.40 22.86
N ARG A 33 17.90 -7.58 22.67
CA ARG A 33 18.37 -8.57 21.70
C ARG A 33 17.64 -8.48 20.36
N LEU A 34 16.35 -8.12 20.39
CA LEU A 34 15.51 -8.07 19.19
C LEU A 34 15.72 -6.77 18.44
N GLY A 35 15.82 -6.88 17.12
CA GLY A 35 15.79 -5.73 16.23
C GLY A 35 14.40 -5.11 16.17
N VAL A 36 14.30 -3.79 16.06
CA VAL A 36 13.04 -3.07 15.89
C VAL A 36 13.00 -2.48 14.48
N ARG A 37 12.15 -3.07 13.63
CA ARG A 37 11.90 -2.58 12.26
C ARG A 37 10.47 -2.05 12.16
N ALA A 38 10.25 -1.10 11.26
CA ALA A 38 8.94 -0.50 11.07
C ALA A 38 8.10 -1.24 10.02
N ASN A 39 6.79 -1.16 10.18
CA ASN A 39 5.86 -1.34 9.06
C ASN A 39 5.69 0.05 8.42
N ALA A 40 6.17 0.22 7.20
CA ALA A 40 6.20 1.52 6.52
C ALA A 40 6.02 1.31 5.02
N ASP A 41 5.03 1.98 4.45
CA ASP A 41 4.58 1.74 3.08
C ASP A 41 4.88 2.93 2.17
N THR A 42 4.99 4.14 2.73
CA THR A 42 5.30 5.38 2.00
C THR A 42 6.69 5.94 2.35
N PRO A 43 7.24 6.84 1.52
CA PRO A 43 8.45 7.58 1.86
C PRO A 43 8.36 8.35 3.20
N ASP A 44 7.21 8.97 3.50
CA ASP A 44 7.02 9.71 4.75
C ASP A 44 6.98 8.79 5.97
N ASP A 45 6.35 7.62 5.86
CA ASP A 45 6.40 6.60 6.91
C ASP A 45 7.84 6.13 7.15
N CYS A 46 8.62 5.95 6.07
CA CYS A 46 10.01 5.54 6.15
C CYS A 46 10.89 6.60 6.81
N ARG A 47 10.67 7.89 6.51
CA ARG A 47 11.38 9.02 7.15
C ARG A 47 11.09 9.04 8.64
N THR A 48 9.81 9.02 8.98
CA THR A 48 9.33 9.02 10.36
C THR A 48 9.91 7.81 11.11
N ALA A 49 9.76 6.60 10.59
CA ALA A 49 10.30 5.38 11.20
C ALA A 49 11.81 5.48 11.47
N ARG A 50 12.57 6.03 10.51
CA ARG A 50 14.01 6.20 10.67
C ARG A 50 14.36 7.25 11.74
N GLU A 51 13.62 8.35 11.81
CA GLU A 51 13.76 9.37 12.87
C GLU A 51 13.48 8.78 14.26
N PHE A 52 12.55 7.83 14.35
CA PHE A 52 12.25 7.09 15.58
C PHE A 52 13.24 5.94 15.89
N GLY A 53 14.31 5.78 15.11
CA GLY A 53 15.35 4.78 15.37
C GLY A 53 15.07 3.38 14.80
N ALA A 54 14.09 3.23 13.90
CA ALA A 54 13.83 1.93 13.28
C ALA A 54 15.05 1.43 12.49
N GLU A 55 15.38 0.15 12.67
CA GLU A 55 16.54 -0.52 12.06
C GLU A 55 16.22 -1.08 10.67
N GLY A 56 15.32 -0.39 9.94
CA GLY A 56 14.83 -0.77 8.63
C GLY A 56 13.32 -1.04 8.60
N VAL A 57 12.84 -1.52 7.47
CA VAL A 57 11.41 -1.79 7.23
C VAL A 57 11.14 -3.29 7.24
N GLY A 58 10.42 -3.78 8.24
CA GLY A 58 10.08 -5.19 8.41
C GLY A 58 8.97 -5.65 7.47
N LEU A 59 8.11 -4.73 7.06
CA LEU A 59 7.02 -4.96 6.11
C LEU A 59 6.67 -3.65 5.40
N CYS A 60 6.91 -3.60 4.09
CA CYS A 60 6.36 -2.62 3.17
C CYS A 60 5.29 -3.32 2.33
N ARG A 61 4.05 -2.83 2.42
CA ARG A 61 2.87 -3.35 1.75
C ARG A 61 2.68 -2.63 0.42
N THR A 62 2.87 -3.35 -0.68
CA THR A 62 2.77 -2.75 -2.02
C THR A 62 1.37 -2.31 -2.40
N GLU A 63 0.35 -2.91 -1.77
CA GLU A 63 -1.06 -2.58 -1.95
C GLU A 63 -1.37 -1.09 -1.78
N HIS A 64 -0.82 -0.50 -0.72
CA HIS A 64 -1.08 0.87 -0.34
C HIS A 64 -0.55 1.85 -1.38
N MET A 65 0.46 1.42 -2.14
CA MET A 65 1.07 2.19 -3.22
C MET A 65 0.18 2.25 -4.49
N PHE A 66 -0.95 1.55 -4.54
CA PHE A 66 -1.84 1.55 -5.71
C PHE A 66 -3.13 2.36 -5.53
N PHE A 67 -3.42 2.88 -4.34
CA PHE A 67 -4.67 3.58 -4.06
C PHE A 67 -4.69 5.07 -4.46
N ASP A 68 -3.55 5.65 -4.82
CA ASP A 68 -3.52 7.01 -5.40
C ASP A 68 -4.32 7.08 -6.71
N SER A 69 -4.95 8.22 -6.98
CA SER A 69 -5.92 8.42 -8.08
C SER A 69 -5.43 7.95 -9.45
N ASP A 70 -4.17 8.23 -9.80
CA ASP A 70 -3.65 7.86 -11.12
C ASP A 70 -3.29 6.37 -11.20
N ARG A 71 -2.92 5.78 -10.05
CA ARG A 71 -2.47 4.40 -9.92
C ARG A 71 -3.63 3.44 -9.86
N ILE A 72 -4.70 3.83 -9.16
CA ILE A 72 -5.90 3.02 -9.02
C ILE A 72 -6.56 2.81 -10.38
N ILE A 73 -6.52 3.80 -11.27
CA ILE A 73 -7.02 3.68 -12.65
C ILE A 73 -6.22 2.66 -13.43
N ALA A 74 -4.88 2.72 -13.39
CA ALA A 74 -4.02 1.74 -14.07
C ALA A 74 -4.19 0.32 -13.48
N MET A 75 -4.37 0.19 -12.17
CA MET A 75 -4.65 -1.08 -11.51
C MET A 75 -6.02 -1.64 -11.95
N ARG A 76 -7.06 -0.80 -12.00
CA ARG A 76 -8.39 -1.18 -12.49
C ARG A 76 -8.35 -1.61 -13.96
N GLN A 77 -7.59 -0.92 -14.82
CA GLN A 77 -7.34 -1.32 -16.22
C GLN A 77 -6.72 -2.73 -16.30
N MET A 78 -5.75 -3.03 -15.44
CA MET A 78 -5.14 -4.35 -15.38
C MET A 78 -6.18 -5.42 -14.99
N ILE A 79 -7.06 -5.14 -14.03
CA ILE A 79 -8.06 -6.12 -13.57
C ILE A 79 -9.13 -6.43 -14.62
N VAL A 80 -9.55 -5.41 -15.39
CA VAL A 80 -10.58 -5.54 -16.43
C VAL A 80 -10.02 -5.92 -17.82
N GLY A 81 -8.69 -6.00 -17.96
CA GLY A 81 -8.03 -6.37 -19.21
C GLY A 81 -8.50 -7.73 -19.72
N ALA A 82 -8.89 -7.79 -21.00
CA ALA A 82 -9.48 -8.99 -21.59
C ALA A 82 -8.45 -10.10 -21.87
N ASP A 83 -7.17 -9.73 -22.03
CA ASP A 83 -6.08 -10.62 -22.40
C ASP A 83 -4.76 -10.22 -21.72
N GLU A 84 -3.73 -11.05 -21.90
CA GLU A 84 -2.39 -10.81 -21.35
C GLU A 84 -1.74 -9.52 -21.89
N PRO A 85 -1.82 -9.18 -23.19
CA PRO A 85 -1.32 -7.91 -23.72
C PRO A 85 -1.95 -6.68 -23.06
N ALA A 86 -3.28 -6.65 -22.88
CA ALA A 86 -3.96 -5.54 -22.22
C ALA A 86 -3.52 -5.39 -20.76
N ARG A 87 -3.38 -6.51 -20.04
CA ARG A 87 -2.89 -6.52 -18.65
C ARG A 87 -1.45 -6.02 -18.57
N ARG A 88 -0.58 -6.45 -19.48
CA ARG A 88 0.82 -6.01 -19.54
C ARG A 88 0.93 -4.52 -19.79
N SER A 89 0.15 -3.99 -20.73
CA SER A 89 0.12 -2.54 -21.01
C SER A 89 -0.31 -1.71 -19.79
N ALA A 90 -1.27 -2.19 -19.01
CA ALA A 90 -1.67 -1.53 -17.77
C ALA A 90 -0.55 -1.59 -16.70
N LEU A 91 0.11 -2.74 -16.55
CA LEU A 91 1.25 -2.89 -15.63
C LEU A 91 2.46 -2.01 -16.00
N GLU A 92 2.70 -1.79 -17.30
CA GLU A 92 3.75 -0.87 -17.78
C GLU A 92 3.53 0.57 -17.32
N LYS A 93 2.28 1.01 -17.11
CA LYS A 93 1.97 2.33 -16.55
C LYS A 93 2.27 2.40 -15.05
N ILE A 94 2.05 1.31 -14.33
CA ILE A 94 2.29 1.20 -12.88
C ILE A 94 3.79 1.13 -12.56
N LEU A 95 4.56 0.45 -13.41
CA LEU A 95 5.99 0.21 -13.22
C LEU A 95 6.81 1.47 -12.88
N PRO A 96 6.76 2.59 -13.65
CA PRO A 96 7.54 3.78 -13.32
C PRO A 96 7.12 4.42 -12.00
N MET A 97 5.83 4.38 -11.67
CA MET A 97 5.27 4.95 -10.44
C MET A 97 5.79 4.17 -9.23
N GLN A 98 5.64 2.84 -9.25
CA GLN A 98 6.10 1.96 -8.18
C GLN A 98 7.63 2.00 -8.03
N ARG A 99 8.37 2.07 -9.16
CA ARG A 99 9.83 2.21 -9.15
C ARG A 99 10.25 3.50 -8.47
N SER A 100 9.57 4.61 -8.71
CA SER A 100 9.88 5.90 -8.09
C SER A 100 9.79 5.80 -6.56
N ASP A 101 8.70 5.22 -6.06
CA ASP A 101 8.49 5.05 -4.62
C ASP A 101 9.58 4.19 -3.98
N PHE A 102 9.93 3.06 -4.60
CA PHE A 102 10.98 2.20 -4.07
C PHE A 102 12.35 2.87 -4.10
N VAL A 103 12.66 3.64 -5.16
CA VAL A 103 13.89 4.42 -5.21
C VAL A 103 13.96 5.40 -4.04
N GLU A 104 12.84 6.06 -3.71
CA GLU A 104 12.78 6.97 -2.57
C GLU A 104 12.91 6.22 -1.23
N ILE A 105 12.16 5.12 -1.05
CA ILE A 105 12.23 4.26 0.15
C ILE A 105 13.67 3.76 0.37
N PHE A 106 14.35 3.27 -0.67
CA PHE A 106 15.73 2.80 -0.56
C PHE A 106 16.73 3.93 -0.28
N ARG A 107 16.49 5.14 -0.80
CA ARG A 107 17.30 6.32 -0.44
C ARG A 107 17.14 6.68 1.03
N ILE A 108 15.89 6.72 1.52
CA ILE A 108 15.57 7.02 2.92
C ILE A 108 16.11 5.96 3.85
N MET A 109 16.04 4.68 3.47
CA MET A 109 16.52 3.55 4.28
C MET A 109 17.94 3.12 3.92
N LYS A 110 18.75 4.02 3.34
CA LYS A 110 20.13 3.71 2.95
C LYS A 110 20.91 3.10 4.12
N GLY A 111 21.43 1.89 3.90
CA GLY A 111 22.20 1.13 4.87
C GLY A 111 21.37 0.20 5.77
N LEU A 112 20.04 0.20 5.64
CA LEU A 112 19.11 -0.60 6.44
C LEU A 112 18.31 -1.57 5.56
N PRO A 113 17.92 -2.74 6.09
CA PRO A 113 17.14 -3.72 5.33
C PRO A 113 15.69 -3.26 5.13
N VAL A 114 15.18 -3.44 3.91
CA VAL A 114 13.79 -3.14 3.54
C VAL A 114 13.14 -4.42 3.01
N THR A 115 12.14 -4.92 3.73
CA THR A 115 11.37 -6.11 3.32
C THR A 115 10.10 -5.65 2.61
N ILE A 116 10.00 -5.96 1.32
CA ILE A 116 8.84 -5.63 0.48
C ILE A 116 7.97 -6.86 0.32
N ARG A 117 6.68 -6.74 0.64
CA ARG A 117 5.68 -7.78 0.39
C ARG A 117 4.98 -7.48 -0.93
N LEU A 118 4.97 -8.48 -1.81
CA LEU A 118 4.21 -8.45 -3.06
C LEU A 118 2.70 -8.37 -2.80
N LEU A 119 1.94 -8.14 -3.87
CA LEU A 119 0.49 -7.96 -3.83
C LEU A 119 -0.23 -9.10 -3.09
N ASP A 120 -0.95 -8.75 -2.04
CA ASP A 120 -1.64 -9.64 -1.10
C ASP A 120 -3.18 -9.63 -1.18
N PRO A 121 -3.90 -8.54 -1.46
CA PRO A 121 -5.34 -8.48 -1.38
C PRO A 121 -5.97 -9.06 -2.65
N PRO A 122 -7.22 -9.57 -2.54
CA PRO A 122 -7.98 -9.99 -3.69
C PRO A 122 -8.31 -8.81 -4.61
N LEU A 123 -8.40 -9.06 -5.91
CA LEU A 123 -8.56 -8.00 -6.92
C LEU A 123 -9.85 -7.19 -6.79
N HIS A 124 -10.91 -7.76 -6.18
CA HIS A 124 -12.17 -7.04 -5.97
C HIS A 124 -12.04 -5.84 -5.03
N GLU A 125 -11.00 -5.78 -4.18
CA GLU A 125 -10.76 -4.61 -3.32
C GLU A 125 -10.41 -3.35 -4.13
N PHE A 126 -9.87 -3.50 -5.34
CA PHE A 126 -9.52 -2.37 -6.22
C PHE A 126 -10.65 -2.00 -7.20
N LEU A 127 -11.68 -2.82 -7.31
CA LEU A 127 -12.76 -2.61 -8.28
C LEU A 127 -13.70 -1.48 -7.83
N PRO A 128 -14.25 -0.73 -8.79
CA PRO A 128 -15.15 0.38 -8.51
C PRO A 128 -16.45 -0.12 -7.88
N LYS A 129 -16.94 0.60 -6.85
CA LYS A 129 -18.20 0.26 -6.17
C LYS A 129 -19.37 1.13 -6.60
N GLY A 130 -19.10 2.26 -7.25
CA GLY A 130 -20.09 3.22 -7.71
C GLY A 130 -20.17 3.34 -9.23
N GLU A 131 -21.34 3.73 -9.72
CA GLU A 131 -21.61 3.89 -11.16
C GLU A 131 -20.69 4.91 -11.85
N ALA A 132 -20.33 6.00 -11.16
CA ALA A 132 -19.39 6.99 -11.70
C ALA A 132 -17.99 6.41 -11.92
N GLU A 133 -17.46 5.66 -10.96
CA GLU A 133 -16.15 5.03 -11.07
C GLU A 133 -16.14 3.90 -12.11
N ILE A 134 -17.26 3.16 -12.25
CA ILE A 134 -17.43 2.16 -13.32
C ILE A 134 -17.29 2.83 -14.70
N ALA A 135 -17.95 3.97 -14.90
CA ALA A 135 -17.88 4.72 -16.15
C ALA A 135 -16.45 5.22 -16.43
N GLU A 136 -15.74 5.70 -15.41
CA GLU A 136 -14.34 6.13 -15.52
C GLU A 136 -13.42 4.97 -15.93
N VAL A 137 -13.54 3.81 -15.28
CA VAL A 137 -12.73 2.62 -15.63
C VAL A 137 -13.05 2.14 -17.04
N ALA A 138 -14.33 2.12 -17.42
CA ALA A 138 -14.77 1.73 -18.74
C ALA A 138 -14.15 2.63 -19.83
N ALA A 139 -14.21 3.95 -19.63
CA ALA A 139 -13.61 4.93 -20.53
C ALA A 139 -12.09 4.77 -20.61
N ALA A 140 -11.43 4.64 -19.46
CA ALA A 140 -9.99 4.50 -19.40
C ALA A 140 -9.48 3.19 -20.02
N ALA A 141 -10.23 2.10 -19.89
CA ALA A 141 -9.87 0.79 -20.45
C ALA A 141 -10.39 0.58 -21.89
N GLY A 142 -11.19 1.51 -22.44
CA GLY A 142 -11.78 1.37 -23.77
C GLY A 142 -12.79 0.22 -23.90
N ILE A 143 -13.50 -0.10 -22.82
CA ILE A 143 -14.50 -1.18 -22.76
C ILE A 143 -15.86 -0.64 -22.30
N SER A 144 -16.92 -1.44 -22.43
CA SER A 144 -18.25 -1.06 -21.93
C SER A 144 -18.31 -1.14 -20.40
N ALA A 145 -19.13 -0.28 -19.79
CA ALA A 145 -19.45 -0.33 -18.36
C ALA A 145 -20.00 -1.72 -17.95
N ASP A 146 -20.75 -2.38 -18.83
CA ASP A 146 -21.25 -3.74 -18.57
C ASP A 146 -20.13 -4.78 -18.44
N LYS A 147 -19.05 -4.66 -19.22
CA LYS A 147 -17.88 -5.54 -19.06
C LYS A 147 -17.19 -5.32 -17.72
N VAL A 148 -17.10 -4.06 -17.27
CA VAL A 148 -16.56 -3.73 -15.94
C VAL A 148 -17.43 -4.36 -14.84
N ARG A 149 -18.76 -4.23 -14.93
CA ARG A 149 -19.70 -4.85 -13.97
C ARG A 149 -19.60 -6.36 -13.95
N GLN A 150 -19.56 -7.00 -15.13
CA GLN A 150 -19.39 -8.44 -15.24
C GLN A 150 -18.08 -8.91 -14.60
N ARG A 151 -16.99 -8.16 -14.79
CA ARG A 151 -15.71 -8.49 -14.17
C ARG A 151 -15.74 -8.33 -12.65
N ALA A 152 -16.39 -7.29 -12.15
CA ALA A 152 -16.59 -7.09 -10.71
C ALA A 152 -17.34 -8.26 -10.07
N LEU A 153 -18.43 -8.71 -10.70
CA LEU A 153 -19.20 -9.88 -10.24
C LEU A 153 -18.39 -11.18 -10.30
N GLN A 154 -17.55 -11.37 -11.32
CA GLN A 154 -16.69 -12.58 -11.43
C GLN A 154 -15.61 -12.65 -10.35
N LEU A 155 -15.16 -11.51 -9.83
CA LEU A 155 -14.11 -11.41 -8.81
C LEU A 155 -14.70 -11.33 -7.38
N GLU A 156 -16.02 -11.30 -7.27
CA GLU A 156 -16.71 -11.35 -5.99
C GLU A 156 -16.53 -12.74 -5.36
N GLU A 157 -16.13 -12.76 -4.08
CA GLU A 157 -15.88 -13.98 -3.35
C GLU A 157 -16.70 -13.99 -2.07
N ALA A 158 -17.24 -15.15 -1.71
CA ALA A 158 -18.00 -15.29 -0.47
C ALA A 158 -17.14 -15.02 0.78
N ASN A 159 -15.84 -15.37 0.73
CA ASN A 159 -14.88 -15.16 1.84
C ASN A 159 -13.53 -14.64 1.31
N PRO A 160 -13.40 -13.31 1.10
CA PRO A 160 -12.19 -12.68 0.55
C PRO A 160 -10.89 -13.02 1.30
N MET A 161 -10.98 -13.24 2.62
CA MET A 161 -9.82 -13.60 3.45
C MET A 161 -9.19 -14.95 3.08
N LEU A 162 -9.96 -15.87 2.50
CA LEU A 162 -9.52 -17.21 2.12
C LEU A 162 -9.52 -17.45 0.61
N GLY A 163 -9.79 -16.41 -0.19
CA GLY A 163 -9.99 -16.49 -1.63
C GLY A 163 -8.72 -16.38 -2.48
N HIS A 164 -8.86 -15.78 -3.65
CA HIS A 164 -7.86 -15.67 -4.69
C HIS A 164 -7.00 -14.42 -4.50
N ARG A 165 -5.99 -14.56 -3.64
CA ARG A 165 -5.16 -13.46 -3.15
C ARG A 165 -3.70 -13.89 -2.93
N GLY A 166 -2.81 -12.94 -2.65
CA GLY A 166 -1.40 -13.23 -2.34
C GLY A 166 -0.71 -14.06 -3.42
N CYS A 167 0.07 -15.07 -3.00
CA CYS A 167 0.82 -15.91 -3.92
C CYS A 167 -0.06 -16.65 -4.95
N ARG A 168 -1.34 -16.91 -4.65
CA ARG A 168 -2.28 -17.57 -5.58
C ARG A 168 -2.55 -16.70 -6.80
N LEU A 169 -2.64 -15.39 -6.58
CA LEU A 169 -2.84 -14.39 -7.63
C LEU A 169 -1.63 -14.28 -8.56
N ALA A 170 -0.41 -14.46 -8.04
CA ALA A 170 0.82 -14.33 -8.82
C ALA A 170 1.11 -15.53 -9.74
N ILE A 171 0.50 -16.69 -9.47
CA ILE A 171 0.77 -17.95 -10.17
C ILE A 171 -0.27 -18.25 -11.27
N SER A 172 -1.46 -17.67 -11.16
CA SER A 172 -2.63 -17.94 -12.01
C SER A 172 -2.72 -17.04 -13.25
#